data_AF-A0A8X6KDR6-F1
#
_entry.id   AF-A0A8X6KDR6-F1
#
_cell.length_a   1.000
_cell.length_b   1.000
_cell.length_c   1.000
_cell.angle_alpha   90.00
_cell.angle_beta   90.00
_cell.angle_gamma   90.00
#
_symmetry.space_group_name_H-M   'P 1'
#
loop_
_entity.id
_entity.type
_entity.pdbx_description
1 polymer ?
#
loop_
_entity_poly.entity_id
_entity_poly.type
_entity_poly.pdbx_seq_one_letter_code
_entity_poly.pdbx_strand_id
1 'polypeptide(L)'
;MDQEVIAAFKKLYTRALFRRCFEACQFSSTMTLKKFWKEKFDILEAIGIIQKASEVTQRQLISAWRKLCPSFVQGDGGDQEDTPEIMDEILTTARYLELEVNEDDVEEFIMGHEDELTTEELQEILNEEHQETQQNVFPSEQEEYER
;
A
#
# COMPACT_ATOMS: atom_id res chain seq x y z
N MET A 1 14.67 -0.62 8.73
CA MET A 1 13.70 -1.67 9.13
C MET A 1 14.07 -2.93 8.35
N ASP A 2 13.89 -4.15 8.87
CA ASP A 2 14.30 -5.37 8.15
C ASP A 2 13.52 -5.49 6.83
N GLN A 3 14.22 -5.66 5.69
CA GLN A 3 13.61 -5.71 4.36
C GLN A 3 12.61 -6.87 4.23
N GLU A 4 12.85 -7.97 4.95
CA GLU A 4 11.91 -9.10 4.98
C GLU A 4 10.57 -8.72 5.65
N VAL A 5 10.59 -7.88 6.68
CA VAL A 5 9.38 -7.39 7.37
C VAL A 5 8.61 -6.42 6.48
N ILE A 6 9.33 -5.57 5.75
CA ILE A 6 8.75 -4.64 4.79
C ILE A 6 8.07 -5.43 3.66
N ALA A 7 8.76 -6.40 3.07
CA ALA A 7 8.21 -7.23 2.00
C ALA A 7 6.98 -8.03 2.46
N ALA A 8 7.02 -8.60 3.67
CA ALA A 8 5.88 -9.28 4.27
C ALA A 8 4.68 -8.34 4.49
N PHE A 9 4.92 -7.14 5.03
CA PHE A 9 3.88 -6.13 5.21
C PHE A 9 3.28 -5.69 3.87
N LYS A 10 4.12 -5.38 2.87
CA LYS A 10 3.67 -5.01 1.52
C LYS A 10 2.80 -6.12 0.90
N LYS A 11 3.20 -7.38 1.03
CA LYS A 11 2.42 -8.53 0.55
C LYS A 11 1.05 -8.62 1.24
N LEU A 12 0.99 -8.46 2.55
CA LEU A 12 -0.27 -8.46 3.32
C LEU A 12 -1.15 -7.26 2.98
N TYR A 13 -0.54 -6.09 2.75
CA TYR A 13 -1.22 -4.88 2.31
C TYR A 13 -1.87 -5.06 0.95
N THR A 14 -1.12 -5.56 -0.03
CA THR A 14 -1.61 -5.82 -1.40
C THR A 14 -2.78 -6.81 -1.37
N ARG A 15 -2.68 -7.89 -0.59
CA ARG A 15 -3.79 -8.84 -0.39
C ARG A 15 -5.04 -8.15 0.17
N ALA A 16 -4.90 -7.37 1.24
CA ALA A 16 -6.02 -6.68 1.88
C ALA A 16 -6.67 -5.65 0.94
N LEU A 17 -5.86 -4.91 0.18
CA LEU A 17 -6.30 -3.95 -0.82
C LEU A 17 -7.10 -4.63 -1.93
N PHE A 18 -6.55 -5.69 -2.55
CA PHE A 18 -7.21 -6.38 -3.66
C PHE A 18 -8.54 -6.99 -3.24
N ARG A 19 -8.60 -7.55 -2.03
CA ARG A 19 -9.84 -8.08 -1.46
C ARG A 19 -10.88 -6.97 -1.25
N ARG A 20 -10.46 -5.81 -0.76
CA ARG A 20 -11.36 -4.65 -0.58
C ARG A 20 -11.91 -4.14 -1.91
N CYS A 21 -11.05 -4.03 -2.92
CA CYS A 21 -11.43 -3.68 -4.28
C CYS A 21 -12.45 -4.67 -4.87
N PHE A 22 -12.19 -5.97 -4.68
CA PHE A 22 -13.09 -7.03 -5.14
C PHE A 22 -14.46 -6.94 -4.45
N GLU A 23 -14.51 -6.82 -3.13
CA GLU A 23 -15.77 -6.63 -2.40
C GLU A 23 -16.54 -5.42 -2.92
N ALA A 24 -15.86 -4.27 -3.10
CA ALA A 24 -16.50 -3.06 -3.59
C ALA A 24 -17.07 -3.20 -5.01
N CYS A 25 -16.43 -4.00 -5.87
CA CYS A 25 -16.88 -4.23 -7.25
C CYS A 25 -17.93 -5.34 -7.34
N GLN A 26 -17.84 -6.39 -6.53
CA GLN A 26 -18.74 -7.55 -6.57
C GLN A 26 -20.19 -7.20 -6.25
N PHE A 27 -20.42 -6.29 -5.29
CA PHE A 27 -21.76 -5.91 -4.85
C PHE A 27 -22.39 -4.78 -5.68
N SER A 28 -21.71 -4.27 -6.71
CA SER A 28 -22.21 -3.17 -7.55
C SER A 28 -21.87 -3.38 -9.01
N SER A 29 -22.89 -3.67 -9.81
CA SER A 29 -22.79 -3.87 -11.27
C SER A 29 -22.35 -2.62 -12.06
N THR A 30 -22.19 -1.47 -11.41
CA THR A 30 -21.71 -0.22 -12.04
C THR A 30 -20.34 0.24 -11.53
N MET A 31 -19.81 -0.44 -10.50
CA MET A 31 -18.54 -0.12 -9.87
C MET A 31 -17.40 -0.78 -10.64
N THR A 32 -16.39 0.01 -10.95
CA THR A 32 -15.14 -0.45 -11.57
C THR A 32 -13.99 -0.09 -10.63
N LEU A 33 -12.84 -0.76 -10.78
CA LEU A 33 -11.66 -0.45 -9.98
C LEU A 33 -11.28 1.04 -10.04
N LYS A 34 -11.37 1.65 -11.23
CA LYS A 34 -11.11 3.08 -11.45
C LYS A 34 -12.08 3.99 -10.67
N LYS A 35 -13.36 3.63 -10.60
CA LYS A 35 -14.34 4.38 -9.80
C LYS A 35 -14.13 4.18 -8.31
N PHE A 36 -13.78 2.96 -7.88
CA PHE A 36 -13.43 2.69 -6.49
C PHE A 36 -12.28 3.60 -6.04
N TRP A 37 -11.18 3.66 -6.81
CA TRP A 37 -10.05 4.53 -6.49
C TRP A 37 -10.39 6.02 -6.46
N LYS A 38 -11.27 6.50 -7.35
CA LYS A 38 -11.61 7.94 -7.43
C LYS A 38 -12.70 8.39 -6.45
N GLU A 39 -13.64 7.51 -6.13
CA GLU A 39 -14.90 7.90 -5.47
C GLU A 39 -15.09 7.23 -4.10
N LYS A 40 -14.30 6.20 -3.77
CA LYS A 40 -14.49 5.38 -2.56
C LYS A 40 -13.23 5.16 -1.74
N PHE A 41 -12.05 5.20 -2.35
CA PHE A 41 -10.80 5.03 -1.63
C PHE A 41 -10.39 6.35 -0.96
N ASP A 42 -10.79 6.53 0.30
CA ASP A 42 -10.39 7.66 1.12
C ASP A 42 -9.33 7.26 2.17
N ILE A 43 -8.86 8.24 2.95
CA ILE A 43 -7.84 8.03 3.98
C ILE A 43 -8.32 7.02 5.04
N LEU A 44 -9.63 6.95 5.32
CA LEU A 44 -10.17 6.02 6.29
C LEU A 44 -10.09 4.57 5.77
N GLU A 45 -10.41 4.34 4.50
CA GLU A 45 -10.20 3.04 3.85
C GLU A 45 -8.71 2.66 3.81
N ALA A 46 -7.82 3.62 3.52
CA ALA A 46 -6.39 3.38 3.56
C ALA A 46 -5.91 2.95 4.96
N ILE A 47 -6.35 3.63 6.02
CA ILE A 47 -6.05 3.25 7.42
C ILE A 47 -6.59 1.86 7.74
N GLY A 48 -7.80 1.52 7.30
CA GLY A 48 -8.40 0.20 7.51
C GLY A 48 -7.60 -0.92 6.84
N ILE A 49 -7.09 -0.70 5.63
CA ILE A 49 -6.22 -1.64 4.92
C ILE A 49 -4.87 -1.77 5.62
N ILE A 50 -4.27 -0.65 6.07
CA ILE A 50 -3.04 -0.66 6.86
C ILE A 50 -3.24 -1.46 8.15
N GLN A 51 -4.36 -1.29 8.85
CA GLN A 51 -4.65 -2.04 10.08
C GLN A 51 -4.77 -3.56 9.82
N LYS A 52 -5.45 -3.96 8.74
CA LYS A 52 -5.52 -5.36 8.29
C LYS A 52 -4.15 -5.90 7.87
N ALA A 53 -3.34 -5.10 7.18
CA ALA A 53 -2.00 -5.47 6.74
C ALA A 53 -0.97 -5.50 7.88
N SER A 54 -1.22 -4.72 8.93
CA SER A 54 -0.44 -4.66 10.17
C SER A 54 -0.62 -5.92 11.03
N GLU A 55 -1.50 -6.84 10.63
CA GLU A 55 -1.41 -8.26 11.00
C GLU A 55 -0.17 -8.94 10.37
N VAL A 56 0.96 -8.23 10.27
CA VAL A 56 2.28 -8.86 10.19
C VAL A 56 2.33 -9.74 11.41
N THR A 57 2.17 -11.03 11.19
CA THR A 57 1.94 -12.01 12.26
C THR A 57 2.97 -11.75 13.34
N GLN A 58 2.56 -11.74 14.61
CA GLN A 58 3.49 -11.56 15.75
C GLN A 58 4.76 -12.41 15.56
N ARG A 59 4.63 -13.57 14.91
CA ARG A 59 5.70 -14.47 14.44
C ARG A 59 6.70 -13.87 13.44
N GLN A 60 6.27 -13.14 12.42
CA GLN A 60 7.17 -12.46 11.45
C GLN A 60 7.96 -11.34 12.13
N LEU A 61 7.29 -10.57 13.00
CA LEU A 61 7.95 -9.57 13.83
C LEU A 61 8.97 -10.26 14.75
N ILE A 62 8.55 -11.33 15.44
CA ILE A 62 9.41 -12.16 16.28
C ILE A 62 10.60 -12.73 15.49
N SER A 63 10.43 -13.19 14.26
CA SER A 63 11.51 -13.74 13.44
C SER A 63 12.55 -12.67 13.07
N ALA A 64 12.10 -11.46 12.71
CA ALA A 64 12.98 -10.33 12.44
C ALA A 64 13.70 -9.86 13.71
N TRP A 65 12.99 -9.78 14.83
CA TRP A 65 13.60 -9.48 16.13
C TRP A 65 14.57 -10.57 16.60
N ARG A 66 14.34 -11.84 16.25
CA ARG A 66 15.27 -12.95 16.52
C ARG A 66 16.58 -12.81 15.75
N LYS A 67 16.56 -12.33 14.51
CA LYS A 67 17.77 -12.07 13.70
C LYS A 67 18.60 -10.91 14.26
N LEU A 68 17.93 -9.86 14.75
CA LEU A 68 18.58 -8.66 15.28
C LEU A 68 18.95 -8.77 16.77
N CYS A 69 18.15 -9.48 17.57
CA CYS A 69 18.34 -9.66 19.00
C CYS A 69 17.77 -11.00 19.49
N PRO A 70 18.54 -12.11 19.36
CA PRO A 70 18.06 -13.47 19.67
C PRO A 70 17.60 -13.66 21.12
N SER A 71 18.10 -12.86 22.06
CA SER A 71 17.77 -12.95 23.49
C SER A 71 16.33 -12.50 23.81
N PHE A 72 15.69 -11.73 22.94
CA PHE A 72 14.32 -11.23 23.14
C PHE A 72 13.24 -12.22 22.69
N VAL A 73 13.62 -13.31 22.02
CA VAL A 73 12.68 -14.27 21.43
C VAL A 73 12.89 -15.65 22.04
N GLN A 74 12.06 -16.01 23.02
CA GLN A 74 11.98 -17.39 23.53
C GLN A 74 10.81 -18.11 22.85
N GLY A 75 11.11 -19.09 21.99
CA GLY A 75 10.10 -19.97 21.41
C GLY A 75 10.50 -20.55 20.05
N ASP A 76 10.41 -21.88 19.95
CA ASP A 76 10.41 -22.63 18.69
C ASP A 76 9.09 -22.38 17.97
N GLY A 77 9.16 -21.68 16.84
CA GLY A 77 8.07 -21.57 15.88
C GLY A 77 8.67 -21.55 14.50
N GLY A 78 8.52 -22.68 13.80
CA GLY A 78 9.10 -22.96 12.49
C GLY A 78 8.92 -21.83 11.47
N ASP A 79 9.99 -21.62 10.71
CA ASP A 79 10.00 -20.75 9.55
C ASP A 79 9.08 -21.32 8.45
N GLN A 80 8.36 -20.39 7.79
CA GLN A 80 7.97 -20.48 6.37
C GLN A 80 6.83 -21.47 6.01
N GLU A 81 5.61 -20.98 5.75
CA GLU A 81 4.70 -21.71 4.82
C GLU A 81 3.57 -20.90 4.13
N ASP A 82 3.20 -19.69 4.55
CA ASP A 82 1.98 -19.05 3.96
C ASP A 82 2.25 -18.21 2.69
N THR A 83 3.50 -18.10 2.25
CA THR A 83 3.90 -17.23 1.14
C THR A 83 3.31 -17.61 -0.23
N PRO A 84 3.29 -18.90 -0.64
CA PRO A 84 2.69 -19.30 -1.92
C PRO A 84 1.16 -19.24 -1.90
N GLU A 85 0.51 -19.51 -0.76
CA GLU A 85 -0.95 -19.42 -0.63
C GLU A 85 -1.42 -17.97 -0.79
N ILE A 86 -0.73 -17.02 -0.16
CA ILE A 86 -1.04 -15.59 -0.30
C ILE A 86 -0.85 -15.12 -1.75
N MET A 87 0.18 -15.62 -2.45
CA MET A 87 0.42 -15.26 -3.84
C MET A 87 -0.72 -15.75 -4.76
N ASP A 88 -1.17 -17.00 -4.57
CA ASP A 88 -2.28 -17.55 -5.35
C ASP A 88 -3.61 -16.81 -5.10
N GLU A 89 -3.87 -16.40 -3.86
CA GLU A 89 -5.04 -15.57 -3.53
C GLU A 89 -5.00 -14.21 -4.24
N ILE A 90 -3.84 -13.55 -4.30
CA ILE A 90 -3.66 -12.27 -4.99
C ILE A 90 -3.92 -12.43 -6.49
N LEU A 91 -3.28 -13.42 -7.12
CA LEU A 91 -3.43 -13.68 -8.57
C LEU A 91 -4.86 -14.09 -8.93
N THR A 92 -5.51 -14.89 -8.08
CA THR A 92 -6.92 -15.26 -8.27
C THR A 92 -7.84 -14.05 -8.16
N THR A 93 -7.59 -13.16 -7.21
CA THR A 93 -8.35 -11.90 -7.08
C THR A 93 -8.12 -10.97 -8.26
N ALA A 94 -6.86 -10.85 -8.73
CA ALA A 94 -6.51 -10.06 -9.91
C ALA A 94 -7.26 -10.56 -11.16
N ARG A 95 -7.33 -11.88 -11.36
CA ARG A 95 -8.11 -12.49 -12.45
C ARG A 95 -9.61 -12.17 -12.36
N TYR A 96 -10.20 -12.20 -11.16
CA TYR A 96 -11.60 -11.81 -10.98
C TYR A 96 -11.86 -10.32 -11.24
N LEU A 97 -10.85 -9.49 -11.03
CA LEU A 97 -10.89 -8.07 -11.37
C LEU A 97 -10.58 -7.81 -12.86
N GLU A 98 -10.46 -8.85 -13.68
CA GLU A 98 -10.10 -8.78 -15.10
C GLU A 98 -8.75 -8.06 -15.34
N LEU A 99 -7.83 -8.18 -14.39
CA LEU A 99 -6.48 -7.65 -14.50
C LEU A 99 -5.55 -8.71 -15.11
N GLU A 100 -4.75 -8.28 -16.10
CA GLU A 100 -3.73 -9.12 -16.73
C GLU A 100 -2.41 -8.94 -15.96
N VAL A 101 -2.27 -9.71 -14.87
CA VAL A 101 -1.16 -9.62 -13.91
C VAL A 101 -0.60 -11.03 -13.67
N ASN A 102 0.72 -11.18 -13.76
CA ASN A 102 1.46 -12.41 -13.47
C ASN A 102 2.21 -12.32 -12.12
N GLU A 103 2.86 -13.40 -11.71
CA GLU A 103 3.60 -13.46 -10.44
C GLU A 103 4.75 -12.44 -10.40
N ASP A 104 5.49 -12.29 -11.50
CA ASP A 104 6.60 -11.33 -11.61
C ASP A 104 6.10 -9.88 -11.47
N ASP A 105 4.93 -9.55 -12.03
CA ASP A 105 4.32 -8.22 -11.91
C ASP A 105 3.95 -7.91 -10.43
N VAL A 106 3.49 -8.92 -9.69
CA VAL A 106 3.18 -8.78 -8.26
C VAL A 106 4.46 -8.68 -7.44
N GLU A 107 5.48 -9.48 -7.77
CA GLU A 107 6.78 -9.45 -7.11
C GLU A 107 7.47 -8.10 -7.35
N GLU A 108 7.45 -7.58 -8.59
CA GLU A 108 7.91 -6.24 -8.94
C GLU A 108 7.13 -5.16 -8.19
N PHE A 109 5.81 -5.27 -8.07
CA PHE A 109 5.02 -4.31 -7.30
C PHE A 109 5.39 -4.31 -5.80
N ILE A 110 5.69 -5.49 -5.23
CA ILE A 110 6.11 -5.62 -3.82
C ILE A 110 7.54 -5.11 -3.62
N MET A 111 8.46 -5.46 -4.52
CA MET A 111 9.89 -5.17 -4.40
C MET A 111 10.30 -3.81 -4.98
N GLY A 112 9.54 -3.25 -5.92
CA GLY A 112 9.87 -2.06 -6.73
C GLY A 112 9.92 -0.72 -5.99
N HIS A 113 9.90 -0.75 -4.66
CA HIS A 113 10.11 0.41 -3.80
C HIS A 113 11.12 0.04 -2.69
N GLU A 114 12.30 -0.40 -3.10
CA GLU A 114 13.45 -0.63 -2.21
C GLU A 114 14.29 0.63 -1.98
N ASP A 115 14.20 1.62 -2.88
CA ASP A 115 14.83 2.91 -2.68
C ASP A 115 14.11 3.61 -1.51
N GLU A 116 14.78 3.68 -0.36
CA GLU A 116 14.34 4.53 0.74
C GLU A 116 14.25 5.96 0.23
N LEU A 117 13.07 6.59 0.36
CA LEU A 117 12.92 8.01 0.04
C LEU A 117 14.00 8.78 0.82
N THR A 118 14.89 9.41 0.08
CA THR A 118 15.94 10.22 0.68
C THR A 118 15.30 11.41 1.38
N THR A 119 15.98 11.93 2.42
CA THR A 119 15.55 13.13 3.11
C THR A 119 15.34 14.30 2.16
N GLU A 120 16.12 14.34 1.09
CA GLU A 120 16.08 15.29 -0.01
C GLU A 120 14.78 15.16 -0.83
N GLU A 121 14.40 13.95 -1.24
CA GLU A 121 13.15 13.69 -1.98
C GLU A 121 11.91 14.01 -1.11
N LEU A 122 11.94 13.69 0.19
CA LEU A 122 10.87 14.09 1.12
C LEU A 122 10.72 15.61 1.22
N GLN A 123 11.84 16.33 1.14
CA GLN A 123 11.87 17.78 1.27
C GLN A 123 11.43 18.48 -0.04
N GLU A 124 11.68 17.87 -1.19
CA GLU A 124 11.13 18.30 -2.49
C GLU A 124 9.60 18.14 -2.52
N ILE A 125 9.06 16.98 -2.14
CA ILE A 125 7.60 16.74 -2.10
C ILE A 125 6.90 17.74 -1.17
N LEU A 126 7.49 18.01 0.00
CA LEU A 126 6.93 18.98 0.95
C LEU A 126 6.94 20.41 0.39
N ASN A 127 7.98 20.78 -0.36
CA ASN A 127 8.08 22.08 -1.00
C ASN A 127 7.10 22.24 -2.17
N GLU A 128 6.88 21.18 -2.95
CA GLU A 128 5.88 21.15 -4.03
C GLU A 128 4.46 21.36 -3.48
N GLU A 129 4.06 20.65 -2.41
CA GLU A 129 2.76 20.88 -1.75
C GLU A 129 2.62 22.33 -1.23
N HIS A 130 3.68 22.90 -0.65
CA HIS A 130 3.65 24.29 -0.19
C HIS A 130 3.53 25.30 -1.34
N GLN A 131 4.08 24.99 -2.52
CA GLN A 131 3.95 25.83 -3.72
C GLN A 131 2.56 25.71 -4.35
N GLU A 132 2.00 24.51 -4.43
CA GLU A 132 0.64 24.27 -4.94
C GLU A 132 -0.43 24.91 -4.04
N THR A 133 -0.22 24.87 -2.72
CA THR A 133 -1.12 25.53 -1.75
C THR A 133 -1.03 27.05 -1.87
N GLN A 134 0.15 27.62 -2.16
CA GLN A 134 0.32 29.05 -2.37
C GLN A 134 -0.25 29.53 -3.72
N GLN A 135 -0.16 28.72 -4.78
CA GLN A 135 -0.77 29.05 -6.08
C GLN A 135 -2.31 29.00 -6.04
N ASN A 136 -2.91 28.08 -5.27
CA ASN A 136 -4.37 27.99 -5.14
C ASN A 136 -5.00 29.07 -4.25
N VAL A 137 -4.22 29.81 -3.45
CA VAL A 137 -4.72 30.90 -2.58
C VAL A 137 -4.77 32.26 -3.32
N PHE A 138 -4.25 32.36 -4.55
CA PHE A 138 -4.39 33.57 -5.37
C PHE A 138 -5.23 33.36 -6.64
N PRO A 139 -6.57 33.26 -6.55
CA PRO A 139 -7.46 33.62 -7.64
C PRO A 139 -8.04 35.02 -7.43
N SER A 140 -7.71 35.92 -8.37
CA SER A 140 -8.50 37.08 -8.83
C SER A 140 -8.79 38.22 -7.85
N GLU A 141 -7.87 39.19 -7.74
CA GLU A 141 -8.23 40.60 -7.55
C GLU A 141 -7.34 41.48 -8.43
N GLN A 142 -7.71 41.62 -9.70
CA GLN A 142 -7.37 42.77 -10.56
C GLN A 142 -7.88 42.50 -11.98
N GLU A 143 -9.06 43.04 -12.31
CA GLU A 143 -9.39 43.63 -13.62
C GLU A 143 -10.84 44.14 -13.58
N GLU A 144 -11.08 45.24 -12.86
CA GLU A 144 -12.26 46.07 -13.09
C GLU A 144 -11.92 47.55 -12.81
N TYR A 145 -10.97 48.12 -13.56
CA TYR A 145 -10.87 49.57 -13.78
C TYR A 145 -10.09 49.80 -15.08
N GLU A 146 -10.81 49.88 -16.20
CA GLU A 146 -10.58 50.80 -17.33
C GLU A 146 -11.41 50.34 -18.55
N ARG A 147 -12.63 50.86 -18.68
CA ARG A 147 -13.07 51.69 -19.83
C ARG A 147 -14.55 52.03 -19.73
#